data_AF-A0A357JKF8-F1
#
_entry.id   AF-A0A357JKF8-F1
#
_cell.length_a   1.000
_cell.length_b   1.000
_cell.length_c   1.000
_cell.angle_alpha   90.00
_cell.angle_beta   90.00
_cell.angle_gamma   90.00
#
_symmetry.space_group_name_H-M   'P 1'
#
loop_
_entity.id
_entity.type
_entity.pdbx_description
1 polymer ?
#
loop_
_entity_poly.entity_id
_entity_poly.type
_entity_poly.pdbx_seq_one_letter_code
_entity_poly.pdbx_strand_id
1 'polypeptide(L)'
;KVTTAKMYNLGIFTGKDLKEKSLEFLTQHFKKSGKHYHQIVRGIHNSEVKTDRIRKSVAAEHTFHTNLTSEIYMIEKLEQIASELEKRLKKSKISGKTITLKIKYSDFTLQTRSKTIPYFVNDKDLILELAKELLYQKKIDNSVRLLGLSLTNLNTNHKKKKEAKVEVQLKLEF
;
A
#
# COMPACT_ATOMS: atom_id res chain seq x y z
N LYS A 1 -4.08 5.82 18.20
CA LYS A 1 -5.37 6.01 18.89
C LYS A 1 -6.09 4.69 19.15
N VAL A 2 -6.32 3.83 18.14
CA VAL A 2 -7.07 2.56 18.32
C VAL A 2 -6.37 1.56 19.27
N THR A 3 -5.07 1.28 19.07
CA THR A 3 -4.34 0.35 19.96
C THR A 3 -4.24 0.85 21.40
N THR A 4 -3.97 2.14 21.58
CA THR A 4 -3.86 2.79 22.90
C THR A 4 -5.16 2.68 23.69
N ALA A 5 -6.30 3.00 23.07
CA ALA A 5 -7.61 2.86 23.73
C ALA A 5 -7.88 1.40 24.15
N LYS A 6 -7.53 0.44 23.29
CA LYS A 6 -7.66 -0.98 23.61
C LYS A 6 -6.76 -1.41 24.78
N MET A 7 -5.53 -0.89 24.85
CA MET A 7 -4.63 -1.14 25.97
C MET A 7 -5.18 -0.56 27.27
N TYR A 8 -5.69 0.67 27.27
CA TYR A 8 -6.31 1.29 28.43
C TYR A 8 -7.53 0.51 28.93
N ASN A 9 -8.40 0.05 28.03
CA ASN A 9 -9.54 -0.79 28.39
C ASN A 9 -9.13 -2.16 29.00
N LEU A 10 -7.88 -2.59 28.80
CA LEU A 10 -7.31 -3.81 29.36
C LEU A 10 -6.43 -3.53 30.60
N GLY A 11 -6.45 -2.28 31.10
CA GLY A 11 -5.67 -1.83 32.25
C GLY A 11 -4.16 -1.70 31.99
N ILE A 12 -3.77 -1.45 30.73
CA ILE A 12 -2.37 -1.29 30.33
C ILE A 12 -2.13 0.18 30.02
N PHE A 13 -1.57 0.94 30.96
CA PHE A 13 -1.29 2.37 30.82
C PHE A 13 0.19 2.65 30.57
N THR A 14 1.06 1.80 31.11
CA THR A 14 2.51 1.94 31.04
C THR A 14 3.19 0.68 30.46
N GLY A 15 4.48 0.81 30.13
CA GLY A 15 5.30 -0.34 29.76
C GLY A 15 5.43 -1.36 30.90
N LYS A 16 5.36 -0.94 32.17
CA LYS A 16 5.36 -1.85 33.31
C LYS A 16 4.13 -2.75 33.30
N ASP A 17 2.95 -2.15 33.14
CA ASP A 17 1.67 -2.89 33.09
C ASP A 17 1.65 -3.87 31.90
N LEU A 18 2.22 -3.46 30.76
CA LEU A 18 2.34 -4.33 29.59
C LEU A 18 3.29 -5.50 29.84
N LYS A 19 4.37 -5.29 30.61
CA LYS A 19 5.33 -6.33 30.99
C LYS A 19 4.71 -7.35 31.95
N GLU A 20 3.77 -6.95 32.79
CA GLU A 20 3.05 -7.83 33.72
C GLU A 20 2.06 -8.79 33.02
N LYS A 21 1.64 -8.48 31.78
CA LYS A 21 0.74 -9.36 31.02
C LYS A 21 1.47 -10.57 30.44
N SER A 22 0.81 -11.73 30.49
CA SER A 22 1.32 -12.97 29.89
C SER A 22 1.25 -12.93 28.36
N LEU A 23 2.01 -13.83 27.71
CA LEU A 23 1.98 -13.98 26.26
C LEU A 23 0.59 -14.42 25.77
N GLU A 24 -0.08 -15.30 26.50
CA GLU A 24 -1.43 -15.81 26.21
C GLU A 24 -2.44 -14.66 26.23
N PHE A 25 -2.43 -13.84 27.29
CA PHE A 25 -3.28 -12.66 27.41
C PHE A 25 -3.09 -11.72 26.22
N LEU A 26 -1.84 -11.36 25.90
CA LEU A 26 -1.55 -10.44 24.80
C LEU A 26 -1.91 -11.03 23.44
N THR A 27 -1.72 -12.34 23.24
CA THR A 27 -2.07 -13.02 21.99
C THR A 27 -3.58 -13.14 21.82
N GLN A 28 -4.33 -13.43 22.88
CA GLN A 28 -5.79 -13.45 22.86
C GLN A 28 -6.37 -12.08 22.49
N HIS A 29 -5.87 -11.01 23.12
CA HIS A 29 -6.42 -9.67 22.90
C HIS A 29 -5.88 -8.98 21.64
N PHE A 30 -4.62 -9.19 21.26
CA PHE A 30 -3.96 -8.48 20.14
C PHE A 30 -3.57 -9.37 18.96
N LYS A 31 -3.94 -10.66 18.98
CA LYS A 31 -3.67 -11.64 17.91
C LYS A 31 -2.16 -11.69 17.58
N LYS A 32 -1.81 -11.57 16.29
CA LYS A 32 -0.42 -11.58 15.80
C LYS A 32 0.46 -10.51 16.45
N SER A 33 -0.10 -9.36 16.83
CA SER A 33 0.65 -8.29 17.48
C SER A 33 0.93 -8.57 18.96
N GLY A 34 0.22 -9.50 19.60
CA GLY A 34 0.40 -9.84 21.02
C GLY A 34 1.81 -10.32 21.34
N LYS A 35 2.32 -11.27 20.54
CA LYS A 35 3.69 -11.75 20.64
C LYS A 35 4.71 -10.61 20.48
N HIS A 36 4.47 -9.71 19.53
CA HIS A 36 5.34 -8.56 19.31
C HIS A 36 5.36 -7.61 20.53
N TYR A 37 4.21 -7.30 21.12
CA TYR A 37 4.14 -6.46 22.32
C TYR A 37 4.80 -7.12 23.55
N HIS A 38 4.63 -8.43 23.72
CA HIS A 38 5.28 -9.18 24.79
C HIS A 38 6.81 -9.12 24.70
N GLN A 39 7.35 -9.20 23.48
CA GLN A 39 8.78 -9.17 23.21
C GLN A 39 9.36 -7.75 23.32
N ILE A 40 8.71 -6.75 22.72
CA ILE A 40 9.25 -5.39 22.67
C ILE A 40 9.36 -4.74 24.05
N VAL A 41 8.40 -5.00 24.95
CA VAL A 41 8.43 -4.48 26.33
C VAL A 41 9.52 -5.13 27.19
N ARG A 42 10.06 -6.27 26.73
CA ARG A 42 11.17 -6.99 27.35
C ARG A 42 12.51 -6.73 26.63
N GLY A 43 12.55 -5.80 25.68
CA GLY A 43 13.74 -5.49 24.90
C GLY A 43 14.14 -6.60 23.92
N ILE A 44 13.26 -7.56 23.63
CA ILE A 44 13.55 -8.67 22.72
C ILE A 44 13.15 -8.26 21.30
N HIS A 45 14.14 -8.02 20.45
CA HIS A 45 13.92 -7.71 19.03
C HIS A 45 15.00 -8.35 18.15
N ASN A 46 14.71 -9.55 17.65
CA ASN A 46 15.64 -10.37 16.87
C ASN A 46 15.50 -10.19 15.34
N SER A 47 14.85 -9.10 14.90
CA SER A 47 14.68 -8.87 13.46
C SER A 47 16.01 -8.50 12.84
N GLU A 48 16.39 -9.20 11.77
CA GLU A 48 17.58 -8.88 10.99
C GLU A 48 17.50 -7.46 10.41
N VAL A 49 18.65 -6.80 10.33
CA VAL A 49 18.80 -5.55 9.60
C VAL A 49 18.61 -5.84 8.10
N LYS A 50 17.60 -5.23 7.50
CA LYS A 50 17.34 -5.35 6.05
C LYS A 50 17.93 -4.13 5.34
N THR A 51 19.08 -4.33 4.70
CA THR A 51 19.77 -3.30 3.90
C THR A 51 18.97 -2.93 2.65
N ASP A 52 18.30 -3.91 2.05
CA ASP A 52 17.56 -3.75 0.80
C ASP A 52 16.04 -3.86 1.02
N ARG A 53 15.30 -2.92 0.43
CA ARG A 53 13.83 -2.93 0.46
C ARG A 53 13.28 -2.86 -0.95
N ILE A 54 12.68 -3.96 -1.39
CA ILE A 54 11.91 -3.99 -2.63
C ILE A 54 10.67 -3.10 -2.46
N ARG A 55 10.55 -2.10 -3.33
CA ARG A 55 9.40 -1.21 -3.38
C ARG A 55 8.17 -1.99 -3.83
N LYS A 56 7.11 -1.95 -3.04
CA LYS A 56 5.84 -2.66 -3.30
C LYS A 56 4.78 -1.83 -4.00
N SER A 57 4.85 -0.50 -3.83
CA SER A 57 3.92 0.46 -4.43
C SER A 57 4.59 1.81 -4.67
N VAL A 58 4.04 2.58 -5.60
CA VAL A 58 4.36 3.99 -5.83
C VAL A 58 3.04 4.75 -5.91
N ALA A 59 2.91 5.82 -5.14
CA ALA A 59 1.68 6.60 -5.09
C ALA A 59 1.97 8.10 -5.11
N ALA A 60 0.99 8.89 -5.50
CA ALA A 60 0.92 10.34 -5.33
C ALA A 60 -0.50 10.70 -4.87
N GLU A 61 -0.62 11.58 -3.89
CA GLU A 61 -1.92 12.01 -3.35
C GLU A 61 -1.86 13.47 -2.92
N HIS A 62 -2.94 14.21 -3.18
CA HIS A 62 -3.07 15.63 -2.82
C HIS A 62 -4.25 15.83 -1.89
N THR A 63 -4.02 16.62 -0.84
CA THR A 63 -5.06 17.06 0.10
C THR A 63 -5.44 18.50 -0.23
N PHE A 64 -6.70 18.75 -0.60
CA PHE A 64 -7.12 20.02 -1.21
C PHE A 64 -7.61 21.04 -0.19
N HIS A 65 -7.09 22.25 -0.20
CA HIS A 65 -7.51 23.34 0.70
C HIS A 65 -9.03 23.51 0.78
N THR A 66 -9.69 23.48 -0.37
CA THR A 66 -11.16 23.47 -0.49
C THR A 66 -11.61 22.10 -0.99
N ASN A 67 -12.69 21.55 -0.42
CA ASN A 67 -13.22 20.26 -0.84
C ASN A 67 -13.79 20.35 -2.27
N LEU A 68 -13.57 19.30 -3.06
CA LEU A 68 -14.06 19.20 -4.44
C LEU A 68 -15.44 18.55 -4.46
N THR A 69 -16.38 19.12 -5.21
CA THR A 69 -17.73 18.56 -5.40
C THR A 69 -18.03 18.24 -6.87
N SER A 70 -17.29 18.82 -7.81
CA SER A 70 -17.47 18.61 -9.24
C SER A 70 -16.45 17.65 -9.82
N GLU A 71 -16.94 16.68 -10.59
CA GLU A 71 -16.13 15.66 -11.26
C GLU A 71 -15.13 16.27 -12.24
N ILE A 72 -15.47 17.38 -12.89
CA ILE A 72 -14.58 18.10 -13.81
C ILE A 72 -13.31 18.55 -13.07
N TYR A 73 -13.47 19.18 -11.90
CA TYR A 73 -12.33 19.57 -11.07
C TYR A 73 -11.57 18.37 -10.53
N MET A 74 -12.26 17.26 -10.20
CA MET A 74 -11.58 16.04 -9.77
C MET A 74 -10.68 15.48 -10.88
N ILE A 75 -11.13 15.49 -12.13
CA ILE A 75 -10.36 15.04 -13.28
C ILE A 75 -9.12 15.91 -13.51
N GLU A 76 -9.27 17.23 -13.42
CA GLU A 76 -8.14 18.16 -13.50
C GLU A 76 -7.09 17.86 -12.42
N LYS A 77 -7.53 17.60 -11.17
CA LYS A 77 -6.61 17.22 -10.10
C LYS A 77 -6.00 15.84 -10.30
N LEU A 78 -6.76 14.87 -10.83
CA LEU A 78 -6.24 13.56 -11.17
C LEU A 78 -5.17 13.63 -12.27
N GLU A 79 -5.28 14.55 -13.23
CA GLU A 79 -4.24 14.77 -14.23
C GLU A 79 -2.93 15.26 -13.60
N GLN A 80 -3.01 16.21 -12.66
CA GLN A 80 -1.84 16.69 -11.92
C GLN A 80 -1.18 15.57 -11.12
N ILE A 81 -1.99 14.77 -10.41
CA ILE A 81 -1.52 13.62 -9.63
C ILE A 81 -0.91 12.54 -10.54
N ALA A 82 -1.51 12.27 -11.70
CA ALA A 82 -1.01 11.30 -12.67
C ALA A 82 0.36 11.74 -13.23
N SER A 83 0.55 13.03 -13.53
CA SER A 83 1.84 13.57 -13.97
C SER A 83 2.91 13.42 -12.90
N GLU A 84 2.58 13.70 -11.64
CA GLU A 84 3.51 13.50 -10.52
C GLU A 84 3.86 12.01 -10.34
N LEU A 85 2.86 11.13 -10.45
CA LEU A 85 3.06 9.69 -10.35
C LEU A 85 3.96 9.16 -11.48
N GLU A 86 3.72 9.58 -12.72
CA GLU A 86 4.58 9.27 -13.88
C GLU A 86 6.03 9.70 -13.61
N LYS A 87 6.27 10.94 -13.15
CA LYS A 87 7.63 11.43 -12.83
C LYS A 87 8.31 10.52 -11.80
N ARG A 88 7.59 10.09 -10.75
CA ARG A 88 8.11 9.16 -9.73
C ARG A 88 8.44 7.78 -10.31
N LEU A 89 7.59 7.26 -11.20
CA LEU A 89 7.77 5.98 -11.87
C LEU A 89 8.95 5.99 -12.83
N LYS A 90 9.02 6.99 -13.72
CA LYS A 90 10.11 7.18 -14.69
C LYS A 90 11.46 7.38 -13.99
N LYS A 91 11.51 8.22 -12.93
CA LYS A 91 12.73 8.40 -12.11
C LYS A 91 13.24 7.09 -11.50
N SER A 92 12.32 6.19 -11.13
CA SER A 92 12.67 4.91 -10.50
C SER A 92 12.81 3.77 -11.50
N LYS A 93 12.52 3.99 -12.80
CA LYS A 93 12.40 2.95 -13.85
C LYS A 93 11.41 1.82 -13.47
N ILE A 94 10.31 2.20 -12.82
CA ILE A 94 9.29 1.27 -12.30
C ILE A 94 8.02 1.40 -13.12
N SER A 95 7.33 0.27 -13.33
CA SER A 95 5.98 0.20 -13.88
C SER A 95 5.11 -0.72 -13.02
N GLY A 96 3.80 -0.51 -13.01
CA GLY A 96 2.84 -1.30 -12.23
C GLY A 96 1.68 -1.84 -13.08
N LYS A 97 0.97 -2.85 -12.58
CA LYS A 97 -0.20 -3.44 -13.26
C LYS A 97 -1.53 -3.11 -12.61
N THR A 98 -1.51 -2.75 -11.33
CA THR A 98 -2.71 -2.48 -10.56
C THR A 98 -2.73 -1.02 -10.18
N ILE A 99 -3.71 -0.28 -10.70
CA ILE A 99 -3.97 1.11 -10.35
C ILE A 99 -5.05 1.19 -9.29
N THR A 100 -4.84 2.04 -8.31
CA THR A 100 -5.77 2.31 -7.21
C THR A 100 -6.07 3.79 -7.16
N LEU A 101 -7.36 4.13 -7.24
CA LEU A 101 -7.89 5.45 -6.93
C LEU A 101 -8.30 5.48 -5.45
N LYS A 102 -7.75 6.42 -4.71
CA LYS A 102 -8.08 6.72 -3.32
C LYS A 102 -8.83 8.03 -3.27
N ILE A 103 -10.01 7.99 -2.66
CA ILE A 103 -10.88 9.15 -2.43
C ILE A 103 -11.04 9.25 -0.92
N LYS A 104 -10.73 10.42 -0.36
CA LYS A 104 -11.08 10.75 1.02
C LYS A 104 -12.12 11.85 1.02
N TYR A 105 -13.24 11.60 1.67
CA TYR A 105 -14.32 12.56 1.77
C TYR A 105 -14.07 13.58 2.89
N SER A 106 -14.89 14.64 2.93
CA SER A 106 -14.83 15.71 3.93
C SER A 106 -15.09 15.22 5.36
N ASP A 107 -15.86 14.15 5.52
CA ASP A 107 -16.08 13.43 6.78
C ASP A 107 -14.92 12.50 7.17
N PHE A 108 -13.81 12.55 6.41
CA PHE A 108 -12.61 11.74 6.58
C PHE A 108 -12.78 10.24 6.30
N THR A 109 -13.94 9.81 5.78
CA THR A 109 -14.13 8.45 5.29
C THR A 109 -13.28 8.21 4.04
N LEU A 110 -12.81 6.97 3.90
CA LEU A 110 -11.92 6.55 2.82
C LEU A 110 -12.64 5.56 1.90
N GLN A 111 -12.60 5.83 0.61
CA GLN A 111 -13.00 4.90 -0.42
C GLN A 111 -11.83 4.64 -1.35
N THR A 112 -11.55 3.37 -1.60
CA THR A 112 -10.52 2.94 -2.55
C THR A 112 -11.13 2.05 -3.61
N ARG A 113 -10.78 2.30 -4.87
CA ARG A 113 -11.18 1.50 -6.04
C ARG A 113 -9.92 1.10 -6.78
N SER A 114 -9.86 -0.11 -7.32
CA SER A 114 -8.66 -0.57 -8.01
C SER A 114 -8.99 -1.43 -9.23
N LYS A 115 -8.18 -1.30 -10.27
CA LYS A 115 -8.25 -2.11 -11.48
C LYS A 115 -6.87 -2.71 -11.75
N THR A 116 -6.84 -4.00 -12.10
CA THR A 116 -5.62 -4.67 -12.54
C THR A 116 -5.72 -4.95 -14.03
N ILE A 117 -4.66 -4.64 -14.76
CA ILE A 117 -4.55 -4.85 -16.21
C ILE A 117 -3.40 -5.82 -16.52
N PRO A 118 -3.41 -6.51 -17.68
CA PRO A 118 -2.45 -7.59 -17.94
C PRO A 118 -1.03 -7.08 -18.23
N TYR A 119 -0.89 -5.83 -18.69
CA TYR A 119 0.38 -5.20 -19.05
C TYR A 119 0.83 -4.14 -18.02
N PHE A 120 2.12 -3.79 -18.07
CA PHE A 120 2.72 -2.80 -17.18
C PHE A 120 2.49 -1.39 -17.69
N VAL A 121 2.21 -0.47 -16.76
CA VAL A 121 1.95 0.95 -17.06
C VAL A 121 2.83 1.84 -16.21
N ASN A 122 3.32 2.90 -16.85
CA ASN A 122 4.02 4.01 -16.22
C ASN A 122 3.77 5.37 -16.89
N ASP A 123 2.96 5.44 -17.94
CA ASP A 123 2.65 6.69 -18.65
C ASP A 123 1.42 7.40 -18.10
N LYS A 124 1.47 8.74 -18.08
CA LYS A 124 0.42 9.59 -17.52
C LYS A 124 -0.95 9.31 -18.13
N ASP A 125 -1.03 9.27 -19.45
CA ASP A 125 -2.32 9.26 -20.17
C ASP A 125 -3.13 8.00 -19.86
N LEU A 126 -2.46 6.85 -19.86
CA LEU A 126 -3.10 5.58 -19.52
C LEU A 126 -3.45 5.48 -18.03
N ILE A 127 -2.59 6.00 -17.14
CA ILE A 127 -2.90 6.10 -15.70
C ILE A 127 -4.16 6.96 -15.49
N LEU A 128 -4.27 8.09 -16.20
CA LEU A 128 -5.38 9.01 -16.11
C LEU A 128 -6.68 8.39 -16.67
N GLU A 129 -6.61 7.70 -17.80
CA GLU A 129 -7.74 6.97 -18.38
C GLU A 129 -8.31 5.95 -17.40
N LEU A 130 -7.46 5.08 -16.85
CA LEU A 130 -7.88 4.08 -15.87
C LEU A 130 -8.39 4.74 -14.57
N ALA A 131 -7.82 5.87 -14.16
CA ALA A 131 -8.31 6.63 -13.01
C ALA A 131 -9.71 7.21 -13.25
N LYS A 132 -10.00 7.71 -14.47
CA LYS A 132 -11.32 8.19 -14.88
C LYS A 132 -12.34 7.06 -14.84
N GLU A 133 -12.02 5.90 -15.41
CA GLU A 133 -12.88 4.72 -15.31
C GLU A 133 -13.22 4.38 -13.86
N LEU A 134 -12.21 4.34 -12.98
CA LEU A 134 -12.40 4.09 -11.55
C LEU A 134 -13.25 5.16 -10.87
N LEU A 135 -13.12 6.43 -11.27
CA LEU A 135 -13.92 7.53 -10.76
C LEU A 135 -15.40 7.37 -11.14
N TYR A 136 -15.68 7.00 -12.39
CA TYR A 136 -17.05 6.87 -12.91
C TYR A 136 -17.78 5.60 -12.50
N GLN A 137 -17.08 4.57 -11.99
CA GLN A 137 -17.71 3.33 -11.51
C GLN A 137 -18.82 3.54 -10.47
N LYS A 138 -18.73 4.59 -9.67
CA LYS A 138 -19.74 4.96 -8.69
C LYS A 138 -19.72 6.47 -8.47
N LYS A 139 -20.91 7.07 -8.45
CA LYS A 139 -21.13 8.49 -8.13
C LYS A 139 -20.46 8.87 -6.80
N ILE A 140 -19.97 10.10 -6.74
CA ILE A 140 -19.40 10.66 -5.53
C ILE A 140 -20.53 11.06 -4.59
N ASP A 141 -20.51 10.48 -3.38
CA ASP A 141 -21.58 10.64 -2.38
C ASP A 141 -21.41 11.91 -1.52
N ASN A 142 -20.20 12.50 -1.45
CA ASN A 142 -19.89 13.66 -0.62
C ASN A 142 -18.71 14.47 -1.21
N SER A 143 -18.49 15.69 -0.72
CA SER A 143 -17.34 16.51 -1.11
C SER A 143 -16.00 15.80 -0.76
N VAL A 144 -15.03 15.92 -1.66
CA VAL A 144 -13.75 15.21 -1.62
C VAL A 144 -12.65 16.10 -1.08
N ARG A 145 -11.98 15.65 -0.01
CA ARG A 145 -10.86 16.34 0.65
C ARG A 145 -9.50 15.93 0.09
N LEU A 146 -9.36 14.70 -0.39
CA LEU A 146 -8.11 14.16 -0.96
C LEU A 146 -8.41 13.19 -2.09
N LEU A 147 -7.60 13.30 -3.16
CA LEU A 147 -7.51 12.31 -4.22
C LEU A 147 -6.08 11.77 -4.27
N GLY A 148 -5.95 10.48 -4.57
CA GLY A 148 -4.67 9.82 -4.72
C GLY A 148 -4.71 8.70 -5.73
N LEU A 149 -3.59 8.53 -6.44
CA LEU A 149 -3.35 7.43 -7.35
C LEU A 149 -2.16 6.61 -6.84
N SER A 150 -2.31 5.29 -6.88
CA SER A 150 -1.25 4.36 -6.51
C SER A 150 -1.13 3.25 -7.55
N LEU A 151 0.11 2.91 -7.91
CA LEU A 151 0.43 1.70 -8.64
C LEU A 151 1.02 0.64 -7.70
N THR A 152 0.54 -0.59 -7.87
CA THR A 152 1.04 -1.79 -7.22
C THR A 152 1.27 -2.89 -8.25
N ASN A 153 1.71 -4.08 -7.79
CA ASN A 153 2.16 -5.17 -8.66
C ASN A 153 3.26 -4.70 -9.62
N LEU A 154 4.34 -4.20 -9.03
CA LEU A 154 5.42 -3.52 -9.73
C LEU A 154 6.39 -4.50 -10.40
N ASN A 155 7.02 -4.06 -11.49
CA ASN A 155 8.08 -4.79 -12.19
C ASN A 155 9.39 -4.93 -11.39
N THR A 156 9.44 -4.41 -10.16
CA THR A 156 10.55 -4.57 -9.21
C THR A 156 10.61 -5.96 -8.58
N ASN A 157 9.53 -6.74 -8.70
CA ASN A 157 9.55 -8.15 -8.38
C ASN A 157 10.26 -8.92 -9.52
N HIS A 158 11.58 -8.80 -9.59
CA HIS A 158 12.37 -9.87 -10.17
C HIS A 158 12.11 -11.11 -9.30
N LYS A 159 11.11 -11.92 -9.68
CA LYS A 159 11.23 -13.36 -9.46
C LYS A 159 12.62 -13.69 -10.00
N LYS A 160 13.52 -14.21 -9.16
CA LYS A 160 14.72 -14.90 -9.63
C LYS A 160 14.30 -15.64 -10.89
N LYS A 161 14.91 -15.33 -12.04
CA LYS A 161 14.76 -16.16 -13.24
C LYS A 161 14.87 -17.58 -12.70
N LYS A 162 13.82 -18.40 -12.86
CA LYS A 162 14.01 -19.84 -12.72
C LYS A 162 15.13 -20.12 -13.72
N GLU A 163 16.32 -20.40 -13.23
CA GLU A 163 17.35 -20.99 -14.06
C GLU A 163 16.64 -22.14 -14.75
N ALA A 164 16.52 -22.06 -16.08
CA ALA A 164 16.11 -23.19 -16.85
C ALA A 164 17.13 -24.27 -16.51
N LYS A 165 16.73 -25.28 -15.73
CA LYS A 165 17.47 -26.53 -15.66
C LYS A 165 17.46 -27.06 -17.09
N VAL A 166 18.50 -26.74 -17.84
CA VAL A 166 18.81 -27.45 -19.07
C VAL A 166 19.43 -28.76 -18.59
N GLU A 167 18.59 -29.78 -18.40
CA GLU A 167 19.05 -31.15 -18.29
C GLU A 167 19.57 -31.56 -19.67
N VAL A 168 20.86 -31.34 -19.92
CA VAL A 168 21.54 -31.95 -21.06
C VAL A 168 21.80 -33.40 -20.67
N GLN A 169 20.92 -34.31 -21.12
CA GLN A 169 21.14 -35.74 -21.03
C GLN A 169 22.29 -36.12 -21.98
N LEU A 170 23.50 -36.30 -21.43
CA LEU A 170 24.64 -36.86 -22.16
C LEU A 170 24.34 -38.32 -22.50
N LYS A 171 24.14 -38.61 -23.79
CA LYS A 171 24.22 -39.98 -24.33
C LYS A 171 25.69 -40.30 -24.55
N LEU A 172 26.19 -41.32 -23.86
CA LEU A 172 27.43 -41.99 -24.22
C LEU A 172 27.07 -43.12 -25.18
N GLU A 173 27.60 -43.08 -26.40
CA GLU A 173 27.57 -44.20 -27.32
C GLU A 173 28.66 -45.19 -26.90
N PHE A 174 28.29 -46.46 -26.74
CA PHE A 174 29.21 -47.57 -26.52
C PHE A 174 29.49 -48.26 -27.84
#